data_AF-A0AAD2ZCP2-F1
#
_entry.id   AF-A0AAD2ZCP2-F1
#
_cell.length_a   1.000
_cell.length_b   1.000
_cell.length_c   1.000
_cell.angle_alpha   90.00
_cell.angle_beta   90.00
_cell.angle_gamma   90.00
#
_symmetry.space_group_name_H-M   'P 1'
#
loop_
_entity.id
_entity.type
_entity.pdbx_description
1 polymer ?
#
loop_
_entity_poly.entity_id
_entity_poly.type
_entity_poly.pdbx_seq_one_letter_code
_entity_poly.pdbx_strand_id
1 'polypeptide(L)'
;MGSGWHEWPLMIFTVFGQCVAGGFIVLALALLKGDLRAEAQQRVIACMFGLWVLMGIGFIASMLHLGSPMRAFNSLNRVGASALSNEIASGSIFFAVGGIGWLLAMLKKLSPALRTLWLIVTMVLGVIFVWMMVRVYNSIDTVPTWYSIWTPMGFFLTMFMGGPLLGYLLLSLAGVDGWAMRLLPAISVLALVVSGVMSVMQGTELATIHSSVQQAAALVPDYGALMSWRIVLLAVALCLWIAPQLKGYQPAVPLLSVSFILLLAGELIGRGVFYGLHMTVGMAVAS
;
A
#
# COMPACT_ATOMS: atom_id res chain seq x y z
N MET A 1 -10.53 -24.41 -7.53
CA MET A 1 -9.45 -23.41 -7.57
C MET A 1 -10.03 -22.12 -7.04
N GLY A 2 -9.60 -21.68 -5.86
CA GLY A 2 -10.16 -20.50 -5.22
C GLY A 2 -9.52 -19.25 -5.81
N SER A 3 -10.31 -18.36 -6.39
CA SER A 3 -9.93 -16.96 -6.51
C SER A 3 -9.45 -16.51 -5.11
N GLY A 4 -8.28 -15.87 -4.99
CA GLY A 4 -7.54 -15.64 -3.73
C GLY A 4 -8.27 -14.88 -2.61
N TRP A 5 -9.59 -14.75 -2.68
CA TRP A 5 -10.49 -14.17 -1.69
C TRP A 5 -10.40 -14.78 -0.30
N HIS A 6 -9.90 -16.01 -0.10
CA HIS A 6 -9.62 -16.48 1.25
C HIS A 6 -8.56 -15.63 1.97
N GLU A 7 -7.69 -14.96 1.20
CA GLU A 7 -6.67 -14.02 1.67
C GLU A 7 -7.19 -12.56 1.76
N TRP A 8 -8.51 -12.34 1.66
CA TRP A 8 -9.10 -10.99 1.69
C TRP A 8 -8.62 -10.10 2.85
N PRO A 9 -8.36 -10.62 4.09
CA PRO A 9 -7.88 -9.74 5.14
C PRO A 9 -6.42 -9.29 4.92
N LEU A 10 -5.57 -10.15 4.35
CA LEU A 10 -4.20 -9.79 3.97
C LEU A 10 -4.18 -8.82 2.78
N MET A 11 -5.13 -8.95 1.85
CA MET A 11 -5.32 -7.97 0.77
C MET A 11 -5.59 -6.58 1.34
N ILE A 12 -6.51 -6.46 2.30
CA ILE A 12 -6.81 -5.18 2.96
C ILE A 12 -5.58 -4.66 3.71
N PHE A 13 -4.93 -5.50 4.52
CA PHE A 13 -3.75 -5.11 5.29
C PHE A 13 -2.65 -4.53 4.41
N THR A 14 -2.30 -5.22 3.32
CA THR A 14 -1.22 -4.81 2.43
C THR A 14 -1.56 -3.53 1.66
N VAL A 15 -2.73 -3.44 1.03
CA VAL A 15 -3.14 -2.24 0.26
C VAL A 15 -3.27 -1.03 1.17
N PHE A 16 -3.90 -1.18 2.35
CA PHE A 16 -4.07 -0.07 3.27
C PHE A 16 -2.73 0.37 3.84
N GLY A 17 -1.87 -0.57 4.25
CA GLY A 17 -0.53 -0.26 4.75
C GLY A 17 0.32 0.50 3.72
N GLN A 18 0.28 0.09 2.45
CA GLN A 18 0.97 0.77 1.34
C GLN A 18 0.43 2.19 1.10
N CYS A 19 -0.90 2.36 1.08
CA CYS A 19 -1.54 3.67 0.93
C CYS A 19 -1.21 4.58 2.11
N VAL A 20 -1.24 4.07 3.34
CA VAL A 20 -0.91 4.82 4.56
C VAL A 20 0.56 5.24 4.57
N ALA A 21 1.49 4.35 4.25
CA ALA A 21 2.90 4.67 4.19
C ALA A 21 3.18 5.78 3.17
N GLY A 22 2.64 5.67 1.95
CA GLY A 22 2.79 6.71 0.92
C GLY A 22 2.07 8.01 1.27
N GLY A 23 0.86 7.94 1.83
CA GLY A 23 0.09 9.10 2.27
C GLY A 23 0.78 9.85 3.41
N PHE A 24 1.37 9.13 4.37
CA PHE A 24 2.17 9.73 5.42
C PHE A 24 3.38 10.48 4.85
N ILE A 25 4.11 9.90 3.89
CA ILE A 25 5.24 10.57 3.22
C ILE A 25 4.80 11.89 2.59
N VAL A 26 3.67 11.91 1.89
CA VAL A 26 3.15 13.15 1.27
C VAL A 26 2.85 14.22 2.31
N LEU A 27 2.14 13.86 3.39
CA LEU A 27 1.82 14.81 4.47
C LEU A 27 3.08 15.27 5.22
N ALA A 28 4.02 14.36 5.45
CA ALA A 28 5.29 14.65 6.11
C ALA A 28 6.14 15.61 5.28
N LEU A 29 6.26 15.40 3.97
CA LEU A 29 6.97 16.31 3.07
C LEU A 29 6.32 17.69 3.03
N ALA A 30 4.98 17.77 3.02
CA ALA A 30 4.27 19.05 3.10
C ALA A 30 4.56 19.81 4.41
N LEU A 31 4.64 19.10 5.54
CA LEU A 31 4.99 19.68 6.84
C LEU A 31 6.48 20.06 6.95
N LEU A 32 7.38 19.27 6.36
CA LEU A 32 8.83 19.51 6.36
C LEU A 32 9.23 20.68 5.47
N LYS A 33 8.46 20.95 4.41
CA LYS A 33 8.69 22.12 3.54
C LYS A 33 8.66 23.44 4.32
N GLY A 34 7.92 23.51 5.43
CA GLY A 34 7.93 24.65 6.35
C GLY A 34 7.12 25.87 5.90
N ASP A 35 6.56 25.87 4.69
CA ASP A 35 5.83 27.01 4.12
C ASP A 35 4.38 27.16 4.65
N LEU A 36 3.91 26.22 5.47
CA LEU A 36 2.54 26.22 5.99
C LEU A 36 2.40 27.13 7.21
N ARG A 37 1.36 27.97 7.23
CA ARG A 37 0.94 28.70 8.44
C ARG A 37 0.63 27.71 9.57
N ALA A 38 0.81 28.13 10.82
CA ALA A 38 0.61 27.28 12.00
C ALA A 38 -0.77 26.60 12.05
N GLU A 39 -1.82 27.30 11.62
CA GLU A 39 -3.19 26.76 11.53
C GLU A 39 -3.30 25.65 10.47
N ALA A 40 -2.80 25.89 9.25
CA ALA A 40 -2.81 24.91 8.17
C ALA A 40 -1.98 23.67 8.55
N GLN A 41 -0.83 23.88 9.17
CA GLN A 41 0.01 22.81 9.71
C GLN A 41 -0.75 21.97 10.75
N GLN A 42 -1.48 22.60 11.67
CA GLN A 42 -2.31 21.87 12.64
C GLN A 42 -3.43 21.08 11.95
N ARG A 43 -4.08 21.63 10.92
CA ARG A 43 -5.10 20.91 10.13
C ARG A 43 -4.50 19.69 9.42
N VAL A 44 -3.32 19.81 8.84
CA VAL A 44 -2.60 18.68 8.19
C VAL A 44 -2.31 17.58 9.21
N ILE A 45 -1.77 17.92 10.39
CA ILE A 45 -1.54 16.95 11.45
C ILE A 45 -2.90 16.33 11.88
N ALA A 46 -4.00 17.09 11.93
CA ALA A 46 -5.30 16.56 12.35
C ALA A 46 -5.81 15.52 11.33
N CYS A 47 -5.68 15.81 10.04
CA CYS A 47 -6.06 14.91 8.95
C CYS A 47 -5.24 13.60 8.94
N MET A 48 -4.03 13.57 9.52
CA MET A 48 -3.27 12.32 9.69
C MET A 48 -4.02 11.27 10.53
N PHE A 49 -5.04 11.65 11.31
CA PHE A 49 -5.92 10.69 11.98
C PHE A 49 -6.50 9.66 11.00
N GLY A 50 -6.87 10.09 9.79
CA GLY A 50 -7.39 9.21 8.74
C GLY A 50 -6.40 8.13 8.32
N LEU A 51 -5.10 8.43 8.31
CA LEU A 51 -4.04 7.45 8.03
C LEU A 51 -4.02 6.35 9.10
N TRP A 52 -4.08 6.72 10.38
CA TRP A 52 -4.00 5.77 11.47
C TRP A 52 -5.27 4.95 11.65
N VAL A 53 -6.44 5.53 11.34
CA VAL A 53 -7.68 4.76 11.25
C VAL A 53 -7.58 3.71 10.14
N LEU A 54 -7.13 4.11 8.95
CA LEU A 54 -6.96 3.19 7.82
C LEU A 54 -5.95 2.08 8.15
N MET A 55 -4.83 2.42 8.78
CA MET A 55 -3.84 1.45 9.25
C MET A 55 -4.40 0.50 10.31
N GLY A 56 -5.18 1.04 11.26
CA GLY A 56 -5.84 0.25 12.30
C GLY A 56 -6.80 -0.78 11.72
N ILE A 57 -7.59 -0.40 10.69
CA ILE A 57 -8.44 -1.35 9.95
C ILE A 57 -7.58 -2.44 9.29
N GLY A 58 -6.45 -2.07 8.68
CA GLY A 58 -5.49 -3.02 8.12
C GLY A 58 -4.99 -4.04 9.15
N PHE A 59 -4.62 -3.59 10.35
CA PHE A 59 -4.20 -4.48 11.44
C PHE A 59 -5.31 -5.39 11.93
N ILE A 60 -6.53 -4.88 12.07
CA ILE A 60 -7.68 -5.69 12.45
C ILE A 60 -7.90 -6.80 11.42
N ALA A 61 -7.84 -6.47 10.12
CA ALA A 61 -7.91 -7.47 9.05
C ALA A 61 -6.79 -8.51 9.17
N SER A 62 -5.54 -8.08 9.36
CA SER A 62 -4.40 -9.00 9.59
C SER A 62 -4.63 -9.94 10.78
N MET A 63 -5.11 -9.42 11.92
CA MET A 63 -5.41 -10.23 13.11
C MET A 63 -6.52 -11.26 12.87
N LEU A 64 -7.55 -10.90 12.13
CA LEU A 64 -8.64 -11.81 11.75
C LEU A 64 -8.12 -12.99 10.92
N HIS A 65 -7.11 -12.75 10.06
CA HIS A 65 -6.48 -13.80 9.27
C HIS A 65 -5.60 -14.75 10.10
N LEU A 66 -4.84 -14.23 11.08
CA LEU A 66 -4.04 -15.08 11.99
C LEU A 66 -4.92 -15.97 12.91
N GLY A 67 -6.20 -15.63 13.06
CA GLY A 67 -7.19 -16.36 13.83
C GLY A 67 -7.14 -16.11 15.35
N SER A 68 -6.00 -15.70 15.92
CA SER A 68 -5.97 -15.22 17.31
C SER A 68 -4.88 -14.16 17.57
N PRO A 69 -5.15 -13.14 18.41
CA PRO A 69 -4.16 -12.14 18.79
C PRO A 69 -2.90 -12.74 19.45
N MET A 70 -3.05 -13.86 20.17
CA MET A 70 -1.93 -14.50 20.86
C MET A 70 -0.87 -15.03 19.88
N ARG A 71 -1.30 -15.47 18.68
CA ARG A 71 -0.37 -15.90 17.61
C ARG A 71 0.45 -14.74 17.08
N ALA A 72 -0.13 -13.53 17.01
CA ALA A 72 0.61 -12.34 16.60
C ALA A 72 1.75 -12.03 17.58
N PHE A 73 1.51 -12.08 18.89
CA PHE A 73 2.57 -11.91 19.88
C PHE A 73 3.60 -13.03 19.84
N ASN A 74 3.17 -14.29 19.71
CA ASN A 74 4.10 -15.42 19.58
C ASN A 74 4.99 -15.31 18.34
N SER A 75 4.47 -14.72 17.25
CA SER A 75 5.24 -14.49 16.03
C SER A 75 6.43 -13.55 16.27
N LEU A 76 6.33 -12.61 17.22
CA LEU A 76 7.40 -11.65 17.54
C LEU A 76 8.64 -12.33 18.18
N ASN A 77 8.50 -13.55 18.71
CA ASN A 77 9.65 -14.31 19.21
C ASN A 77 10.64 -14.73 18.10
N ARG A 78 10.27 -14.54 16.82
CA ARG A 78 11.10 -14.89 15.66
C ARG A 78 11.53 -13.67 14.83
N VAL A 79 11.51 -12.46 15.43
CA VAL A 79 12.03 -11.24 14.77
C VAL A 79 13.51 -11.46 14.43
N GLY A 80 13.89 -11.07 13.22
CA GLY A 80 15.21 -11.31 12.63
C GLY A 80 15.32 -12.65 11.89
N ALA A 81 14.56 -13.67 12.28
CA ALA A 81 14.64 -15.02 11.71
C ALA A 81 13.51 -15.35 10.71
N SER A 82 12.34 -14.72 10.84
CA SER A 82 11.17 -14.98 9.98
C SER A 82 10.72 -13.72 9.25
N ALA A 83 10.51 -13.83 7.95
CA ALA A 83 10.01 -12.71 7.14
C ALA A 83 8.64 -12.22 7.63
N LEU A 84 7.72 -13.13 7.95
CA LEU A 84 6.40 -12.80 8.51
C LEU A 84 6.52 -12.06 9.86
N SER A 85 7.45 -12.51 10.71
CA SER A 85 7.70 -11.85 12.01
C SER A 85 8.23 -10.42 11.83
N ASN A 86 9.15 -10.23 10.88
CA ASN A 86 9.71 -8.93 10.54
C ASN A 86 8.65 -7.97 9.97
N GLU A 87 7.71 -8.47 9.18
CA GLU A 87 6.56 -7.69 8.69
C GLU A 87 5.67 -7.23 9.85
N ILE A 88 5.25 -8.14 10.73
CA ILE A 88 4.40 -7.81 11.89
C ILE A 88 5.09 -6.80 12.80
N ALA A 89 6.38 -7.01 13.09
CA ALA A 89 7.17 -6.11 13.92
C ALA A 89 7.36 -4.73 13.28
N SER A 90 7.78 -4.67 12.01
CA SER A 90 7.99 -3.39 11.32
C SER A 90 6.69 -2.60 11.15
N GLY A 91 5.58 -3.26 10.81
CA GLY A 91 4.27 -2.62 10.75
C GLY A 91 3.84 -2.08 12.11
N SER A 92 4.01 -2.87 13.18
CA SER A 92 3.63 -2.47 14.54
C SER A 92 4.47 -1.28 15.02
N ILE A 93 5.78 -1.26 14.72
CA ILE A 93 6.67 -0.12 15.02
C ILE A 93 6.26 1.10 14.21
N PHE A 94 6.00 0.97 12.91
CA PHE A 94 5.53 2.06 12.05
C PHE A 94 4.25 2.69 12.61
N PHE A 95 3.26 1.86 12.99
CA PHE A 95 1.99 2.33 13.55
C PHE A 95 2.13 2.92 14.93
N ALA A 96 2.93 2.34 15.82
CA ALA A 96 3.16 2.88 17.15
C ALA A 96 3.92 4.21 17.11
N VAL A 97 5.05 4.27 16.41
CA VAL A 97 5.84 5.51 16.28
C VAL A 97 5.06 6.60 15.54
N GLY A 98 4.38 6.23 14.46
CA GLY A 98 3.53 7.13 13.70
C GLY A 98 2.34 7.65 14.50
N GLY A 99 1.55 6.76 15.10
CA GLY A 99 0.35 7.11 15.87
C GLY A 99 0.64 7.85 17.17
N ILE A 100 1.64 7.42 17.95
CA ILE A 100 2.03 8.11 19.19
C ILE A 100 2.61 9.49 18.85
N GLY A 101 3.50 9.58 17.88
CA GLY A 101 4.06 10.88 17.50
C GLY A 101 3.01 11.81 16.90
N TRP A 102 2.03 11.29 16.17
CA TRP A 102 0.86 12.05 15.73
C TRP A 102 0.04 12.57 16.91
N LEU A 103 -0.23 11.75 17.92
CA LEU A 103 -0.97 12.16 19.12
C LEU A 103 -0.21 13.25 19.88
N LEU A 104 1.11 13.10 20.05
CA LEU A 104 1.96 14.12 20.68
C LEU A 104 1.99 15.42 19.86
N ALA A 105 2.04 15.33 18.53
CA ALA A 105 1.96 16.48 17.63
C ALA A 105 0.59 17.18 17.75
N MET A 106 -0.51 16.42 17.80
CA MET A 106 -1.87 16.92 18.00
C MET A 106 -2.01 17.68 19.30
N LEU A 107 -1.46 17.14 20.39
CA LEU A 107 -1.44 17.77 21.70
C LEU A 107 -0.42 18.91 21.83
N LYS A 108 0.27 19.27 20.73
CA LYS A 108 1.33 20.31 20.69
C LYS A 108 2.45 20.07 21.70
N LYS A 109 2.73 18.79 22.03
CA LYS A 109 3.77 18.37 22.98
C LYS A 109 5.12 18.11 22.32
N LEU A 110 5.21 18.14 21.00
CA LEU A 110 6.48 17.98 20.27
C LEU A 110 7.12 19.33 19.99
N SER A 111 8.40 19.47 20.36
CA SER A 111 9.23 20.60 19.90
C SER A 111 9.41 20.55 18.37
N PRO A 112 9.72 21.67 17.70
CA PRO A 112 9.90 21.69 16.25
C PRO A 112 10.96 20.70 15.74
N ALA A 113 12.08 20.57 16.47
CA ALA A 113 13.15 19.62 16.14
C ALA A 113 12.67 18.17 16.29
N LEU A 114 12.00 17.83 17.40
CA LEU A 114 11.51 16.48 17.65
C LEU A 114 10.42 16.09 16.66
N ARG A 115 9.55 17.03 16.26
CA ARG A 115 8.54 16.81 15.21
C ARG A 115 9.20 16.52 13.86
N THR A 116 10.22 17.28 13.49
CA THR A 116 10.97 17.06 12.25
C THR A 116 11.61 15.68 12.23
N LEU A 117 12.28 15.31 13.33
CA LEU A 117 12.86 13.98 13.50
C LEU A 117 11.80 12.88 13.40
N TRP A 118 10.68 13.03 14.09
CA TRP A 118 9.56 12.09 14.04
C TRP A 118 9.04 11.90 12.61
N LEU A 119 8.79 12.99 11.87
CA LEU A 119 8.34 12.91 10.47
C LEU A 119 9.32 12.08 9.62
N ILE A 120 10.62 12.36 9.73
CA ILE A 120 11.66 11.64 8.96
C ILE A 120 11.70 10.16 9.35
N VAL A 121 11.74 9.85 10.64
CA VAL A 121 11.80 8.48 11.14
C VAL A 121 10.56 7.70 10.71
N THR A 122 9.36 8.27 10.83
CA THR A 122 8.13 7.58 10.43
C THR A 122 8.04 7.37 8.92
N MET A 123 8.54 8.28 8.09
CA MET A 123 8.65 8.06 6.63
C MET A 123 9.55 6.84 6.33
N VAL A 124 10.73 6.76 6.95
CA VAL A 124 11.65 5.64 6.77
C VAL A 124 11.02 4.33 7.23
N LEU A 125 10.36 4.34 8.39
CA LEU A 125 9.64 3.17 8.91
C LEU A 125 8.52 2.70 7.97
N GLY A 126 7.80 3.63 7.33
CA GLY A 126 6.78 3.28 6.32
C GLY A 126 7.36 2.56 5.11
N VAL A 127 8.52 3.01 4.61
CA VAL A 127 9.22 2.33 3.51
C VAL A 127 9.74 0.96 3.94
N ILE A 128 10.35 0.87 5.12
CA ILE A 128 10.80 -0.41 5.69
C ILE A 128 9.63 -1.37 5.83
N PHE A 129 8.48 -0.90 6.31
CA PHE A 129 7.29 -1.72 6.45
C PHE A 129 6.83 -2.30 5.12
N VAL A 130 6.70 -1.48 4.06
CA VAL A 130 6.34 -1.98 2.72
C VAL A 130 7.39 -2.96 2.18
N TRP A 131 8.68 -2.72 2.44
CA TRP A 131 9.74 -3.67 2.11
C TRP A 131 9.61 -5.00 2.87
N MET A 132 9.25 -4.97 4.16
CA MET A 132 9.06 -6.20 4.93
C MET A 132 7.84 -6.99 4.46
N MET A 133 6.76 -6.33 4.01
CA MET A 133 5.65 -7.02 3.32
C MET A 133 6.15 -7.80 2.09
N VAL A 134 6.96 -7.16 1.25
CA VAL A 134 7.56 -7.81 0.06
C VAL A 134 8.38 -9.03 0.46
N ARG A 135 9.18 -8.90 1.52
CA ARG A 135 10.06 -9.97 1.99
C ARG A 135 9.31 -11.21 2.44
N VAL A 136 8.06 -11.10 2.90
CA VAL A 136 7.24 -12.28 3.24
C VAL A 136 7.07 -13.21 2.06
N TYR A 137 6.88 -12.65 0.87
CA TYR A 137 6.61 -13.40 -0.35
C TYR A 137 7.88 -13.70 -1.14
N ASN A 138 8.81 -12.73 -1.22
CA ASN A 138 10.05 -12.85 -1.99
C ASN A 138 11.18 -13.59 -1.22
N SER A 139 10.88 -14.20 -0.07
CA SER A 139 11.80 -15.14 0.60
C SER A 139 11.40 -16.60 0.42
N ILE A 140 10.27 -16.88 -0.23
CA ILE A 140 9.73 -18.23 -0.41
C ILE A 140 10.10 -18.69 -1.82
N ASP A 141 11.32 -19.19 -1.98
CA ASP A 141 11.86 -19.70 -3.25
C ASP A 141 11.04 -20.84 -3.85
N THR A 142 10.35 -21.62 -3.02
CA THR A 142 9.42 -22.67 -3.44
C THR A 142 8.13 -22.16 -4.06
N VAL A 143 7.84 -20.86 -4.02
CA VAL A 143 6.66 -20.25 -4.69
C VAL A 143 7.14 -19.29 -5.78
N PRO A 144 7.46 -19.77 -7.00
CA PRO A 144 8.13 -18.99 -8.03
C PRO A 144 7.34 -17.78 -8.53
N THR A 145 6.00 -17.84 -8.47
CA THR A 145 5.13 -16.72 -8.84
C THR A 145 5.26 -15.54 -7.87
N TRP A 146 5.65 -15.80 -6.63
CA TRP A 146 5.89 -14.80 -5.57
C TRP A 146 7.37 -14.45 -5.43
N TYR A 147 8.26 -15.42 -5.65
CA TYR A 147 9.70 -15.24 -5.72
C TYR A 147 10.13 -14.67 -7.07
N SER A 148 9.74 -13.42 -7.33
CA SER A 148 10.00 -12.73 -8.59
C SER A 148 10.19 -11.22 -8.37
N ILE A 149 10.67 -10.53 -9.41
CA ILE A 149 10.79 -9.06 -9.41
C ILE A 149 9.41 -8.37 -9.38
N TRP A 150 8.35 -9.08 -9.80
CA TRP A 150 6.99 -8.55 -9.85
C TRP A 150 6.41 -8.27 -8.47
N THR A 151 6.84 -9.02 -7.45
CA THR A 151 6.41 -8.81 -6.05
C THR A 151 6.86 -7.45 -5.52
N PRO A 152 8.16 -7.10 -5.44
CA PRO A 152 8.59 -5.77 -5.00
C PRO A 152 7.98 -4.67 -5.87
N MET A 153 7.98 -4.82 -7.19
CA MET A 153 7.39 -3.81 -8.08
C MET A 153 5.91 -3.59 -7.76
N GLY A 154 5.11 -4.65 -7.67
CA GLY A 154 3.69 -4.55 -7.38
C GLY A 154 3.41 -3.86 -6.04
N PHE A 155 4.17 -4.16 -4.98
CA PHE A 155 3.97 -3.58 -3.65
C PHE A 155 4.31 -2.08 -3.61
N PHE A 156 5.44 -1.68 -4.20
CA PHE A 156 5.81 -0.26 -4.25
C PHE A 156 4.96 0.55 -5.24
N LEU A 157 4.52 -0.04 -6.35
CA LEU A 157 3.62 0.64 -7.28
C LEU A 157 2.27 0.95 -6.62
N THR A 158 1.70 0.05 -5.79
CA THR A 158 0.52 0.38 -4.98
C THR A 158 0.77 1.57 -4.06
N MET A 159 1.93 1.62 -3.40
CA MET A 159 2.32 2.76 -2.56
C MET A 159 2.45 4.07 -3.37
N PHE A 160 3.02 4.02 -4.58
CA PHE A 160 3.16 5.19 -5.46
C PHE A 160 1.86 5.60 -6.17
N MET A 161 0.85 4.75 -6.21
CA MET A 161 -0.49 5.10 -6.70
C MET A 161 -1.37 5.59 -5.55
N GLY A 162 -1.57 4.76 -4.53
CA GLY A 162 -2.47 5.06 -3.42
C GLY A 162 -1.95 6.13 -2.46
N GLY A 163 -0.63 6.19 -2.25
CA GLY A 163 0.00 7.17 -1.37
C GLY A 163 -0.22 8.62 -1.80
N PRO A 164 0.18 9.01 -3.02
CA PRO A 164 -0.06 10.36 -3.53
C PRO A 164 -1.55 10.74 -3.57
N LEU A 165 -2.45 9.84 -3.95
CA LEU A 165 -3.89 10.12 -3.96
C LEU A 165 -4.45 10.33 -2.54
N LEU A 166 -4.12 9.46 -1.60
CA LEU A 166 -4.53 9.60 -0.20
C LEU A 166 -3.94 10.86 0.44
N GLY A 167 -2.66 11.12 0.19
CA GLY A 167 -1.99 12.35 0.63
C GLY A 167 -2.65 13.60 0.06
N TYR A 168 -2.97 13.62 -1.23
CA TYR A 168 -3.69 14.73 -1.88
C TYR A 168 -5.08 14.94 -1.26
N LEU A 169 -5.83 13.86 -1.04
CA LEU A 169 -7.14 13.89 -0.39
C LEU A 169 -7.05 14.53 1.02
N LEU A 170 -6.10 14.10 1.83
CA LEU A 170 -5.91 14.61 3.19
C LEU A 170 -5.38 16.05 3.22
N LEU A 171 -4.50 16.43 2.29
CA LEU A 171 -4.08 17.84 2.11
C LEU A 171 -5.27 18.73 1.71
N SER A 172 -6.12 18.24 0.81
CA SER A 172 -7.32 18.96 0.36
C SER A 172 -8.32 19.13 1.51
N LEU A 173 -8.50 18.10 2.34
CA LEU A 173 -9.28 18.17 3.59
C LEU A 173 -8.70 19.17 4.59
N ALA A 174 -7.38 19.29 4.66
CA ALA A 174 -6.70 20.27 5.50
C ALA A 174 -6.71 21.70 4.90
N GLY A 175 -7.35 21.91 3.75
CA GLY A 175 -7.40 23.18 3.04
C GLY A 175 -6.01 23.67 2.62
N VAL A 176 -5.12 22.75 2.27
CA VAL A 176 -3.81 23.05 1.68
C VAL A 176 -3.96 23.06 0.17
N ASP A 177 -3.47 24.13 -0.45
CA ASP A 177 -3.32 24.27 -1.89
C ASP A 177 -1.86 24.64 -2.23
N GLY A 178 -1.43 24.29 -3.44
CA GLY A 178 -0.09 24.64 -3.89
C GLY A 178 0.33 23.90 -5.16
N TRP A 179 1.33 24.44 -5.85
CA TRP A 179 1.86 23.82 -7.07
C TRP A 179 2.40 22.42 -6.78
N ALA A 180 3.10 22.19 -5.68
CA ALA A 180 3.64 20.87 -5.34
C ALA A 180 2.58 19.73 -5.37
N MET A 181 1.31 20.04 -5.08
CA MET A 181 0.22 19.06 -5.17
C MET A 181 -0.06 18.59 -6.61
N ARG A 182 0.25 19.40 -7.63
CA ARG A 182 0.12 19.03 -9.05
C ARG A 182 1.15 17.98 -9.50
N LEU A 183 2.21 17.75 -8.72
CA LEU A 183 3.19 16.70 -8.99
C LEU A 183 2.69 15.32 -8.54
N LEU A 184 1.80 15.27 -7.55
CA LEU A 184 1.29 14.02 -6.98
C LEU A 184 0.57 13.14 -8.01
N PRO A 185 -0.33 13.67 -8.87
CA PRO A 185 -0.93 12.85 -9.93
C PRO A 185 0.09 12.31 -10.93
N ALA A 186 1.15 13.05 -11.24
CA ALA A 186 2.17 12.61 -12.18
C ALA A 186 2.92 11.35 -11.67
N ILE A 187 3.20 11.29 -10.36
CA ILE A 187 3.79 10.10 -9.72
C ILE A 187 2.86 8.89 -9.89
N SER A 188 1.56 9.05 -9.62
CA SER A 188 0.61 7.94 -9.73
C SER A 188 0.29 7.54 -11.17
N VAL A 189 0.30 8.47 -12.13
CA VAL A 189 0.19 8.17 -13.56
C VAL A 189 1.40 7.35 -14.03
N LEU A 190 2.62 7.76 -13.66
CA LEU A 190 3.82 7.00 -13.98
C LEU A 190 3.75 5.59 -13.37
N ALA A 191 3.35 5.49 -12.10
CA ALA A 191 3.16 4.21 -11.44
C ALA A 191 2.09 3.34 -12.13
N LEU A 192 0.99 3.92 -12.61
CA LEU A 192 -0.03 3.20 -13.39
C LEU A 192 0.53 2.66 -14.72
N VAL A 193 1.28 3.48 -15.46
CA VAL A 193 1.91 3.06 -16.72
C VAL A 193 2.88 1.89 -16.47
N VAL A 194 3.77 2.03 -15.49
CA VAL A 194 4.70 0.95 -15.11
C VAL A 194 3.93 -0.28 -14.64
N SER A 195 2.83 -0.12 -13.91
CA SER A 195 1.99 -1.23 -13.47
C SER A 195 1.29 -1.95 -14.63
N GLY A 196 0.85 -1.23 -15.67
CA GLY A 196 0.30 -1.83 -16.89
C GLY A 196 1.33 -2.68 -17.63
N VAL A 197 2.54 -2.14 -17.82
CA VAL A 197 3.66 -2.89 -18.44
C VAL A 197 4.00 -4.13 -17.62
N MET A 198 4.12 -3.97 -16.30
CA MET A 198 4.35 -5.06 -15.36
C MET A 198 3.28 -6.16 -15.48
N SER A 199 1.99 -5.81 -15.53
CA SER A 199 0.90 -6.79 -15.64
C SER A 199 0.97 -7.58 -16.95
N VAL A 200 1.37 -6.96 -18.06
CA VAL A 200 1.55 -7.69 -19.32
C VAL A 200 2.76 -8.62 -19.24
N MET A 201 3.91 -8.13 -18.78
CA MET A 201 5.14 -8.93 -18.69
C MET A 201 5.00 -10.10 -17.72
N GLN A 202 4.41 -9.88 -16.54
CA GLN A 202 4.11 -10.96 -15.60
C GLN A 202 3.19 -12.00 -16.24
N GLY A 203 2.15 -11.58 -16.96
CA GLY A 203 1.26 -12.49 -17.69
C GLY A 203 2.01 -13.41 -18.66
N THR A 204 3.01 -12.88 -19.39
CA THR A 204 3.84 -13.70 -20.29
C THR A 204 4.77 -14.66 -19.54
N GLU A 205 5.33 -14.23 -18.41
CA GLU A 205 6.23 -15.07 -17.60
C GLU A 205 5.47 -16.22 -16.92
N LEU A 206 4.22 -16.00 -16.48
CA LEU A 206 3.37 -17.04 -15.90
C LEU A 206 3.16 -18.23 -16.83
N ALA A 207 3.22 -18.02 -18.15
CA ALA A 207 3.14 -19.09 -19.13
C ALA A 207 4.39 -19.97 -19.19
N THR A 208 5.50 -19.55 -18.58
CA THR A 208 6.78 -20.29 -18.54
C THR A 208 7.01 -21.00 -17.20
N ILE A 209 6.19 -20.72 -16.20
CA ILE A 209 6.31 -21.31 -14.86
C ILE A 209 5.39 -22.52 -14.77
N HIS A 210 5.96 -23.71 -14.55
CA HIS A 210 5.22 -24.97 -14.48
C HIS A 210 5.70 -25.81 -13.29
N SER A 211 4.77 -26.57 -12.71
CA SER A 211 5.06 -27.72 -11.86
C SER A 211 4.79 -29.01 -12.63
N SER A 212 5.09 -30.17 -12.03
CA SER A 212 4.70 -31.48 -12.58
C SER A 212 3.18 -31.69 -12.69
N VAL A 213 2.39 -30.85 -12.00
CA VAL A 213 0.92 -30.99 -11.90
C VAL A 213 0.19 -29.95 -12.74
N GLN A 214 0.66 -28.70 -12.75
CA GLN A 214 -0.04 -27.59 -13.40
C GLN A 214 0.90 -26.42 -13.77
N GLN A 215 0.51 -25.66 -14.79
CA GLN A 215 1.12 -24.39 -15.20
C GLN A 215 0.57 -23.21 -14.39
N ALA A 216 1.41 -22.22 -14.08
CA ALA A 216 1.02 -21.07 -13.29
C ALA A 216 -0.07 -20.21 -13.96
N ALA A 217 -0.04 -20.08 -15.29
CA ALA A 217 -1.07 -19.37 -16.06
C ALA A 217 -2.49 -19.97 -15.88
N ALA A 218 -2.59 -21.25 -15.52
CA ALA A 218 -3.88 -21.91 -15.30
C ALA A 218 -4.43 -21.72 -13.87
N LEU A 219 -3.66 -21.12 -12.95
CA LEU A 219 -4.10 -20.85 -11.57
C LEU A 219 -5.20 -19.79 -11.51
N VAL A 220 -5.08 -18.78 -12.38
CA VAL A 220 -6.05 -17.69 -12.54
C VAL A 220 -6.43 -17.60 -14.01
N PRO A 221 -7.40 -18.42 -14.48
CA PRO A 221 -7.78 -18.46 -15.89
C PRO A 221 -8.20 -17.09 -16.45
N ASP A 222 -8.83 -16.27 -15.62
CA ASP A 222 -9.30 -14.92 -15.97
C ASP A 222 -8.25 -13.83 -15.73
N TYR A 223 -6.94 -14.16 -15.67
CA TYR A 223 -5.86 -13.22 -15.38
C TYR A 223 -5.95 -11.94 -16.23
N GLY A 224 -6.10 -12.10 -17.55
CA GLY A 224 -6.18 -10.97 -18.48
C GLY A 224 -7.38 -10.07 -18.22
N ALA A 225 -8.56 -10.66 -17.94
CA ALA A 225 -9.77 -9.90 -17.65
C ALA A 225 -9.68 -9.16 -16.30
N LEU A 226 -9.16 -9.82 -15.26
CA LEU A 226 -8.98 -9.22 -13.93
C LEU A 226 -7.94 -8.09 -13.96
N MET A 227 -6.81 -8.29 -14.63
CA MET A 227 -5.79 -7.23 -14.80
C MET A 227 -6.33 -6.07 -15.64
N SER A 228 -7.14 -6.33 -16.66
CA SER A 228 -7.78 -5.28 -17.44
C SER A 228 -8.74 -4.45 -16.58
N TRP A 229 -9.61 -5.09 -15.79
CA TRP A 229 -10.51 -4.38 -14.89
C TRP A 229 -9.77 -3.57 -13.83
N ARG A 230 -8.68 -4.12 -13.28
CA ARG A 230 -7.78 -3.36 -12.40
C ARG A 230 -7.29 -2.08 -13.08
N ILE A 231 -6.73 -2.18 -14.28
CA ILE A 231 -6.20 -1.00 -15.00
C ILE A 231 -7.31 0.01 -15.31
N VAL A 232 -8.51 -0.45 -15.71
CA VAL A 232 -9.66 0.43 -15.94
C VAL A 232 -10.05 1.19 -14.67
N LEU A 233 -10.18 0.51 -13.53
CA LEU A 233 -10.54 1.15 -12.26
C LEU A 233 -9.50 2.18 -11.82
N LEU A 234 -8.22 1.84 -11.93
CA LEU A 234 -7.11 2.76 -11.62
C LEU A 234 -7.10 3.96 -12.55
N ALA A 235 -7.30 3.75 -13.87
CA ALA A 235 -7.39 4.82 -14.84
C ALA A 235 -8.57 5.76 -14.56
N VAL A 236 -9.75 5.21 -14.27
CA VAL A 236 -10.93 6.01 -13.89
C VAL A 236 -10.65 6.79 -12.61
N ALA A 237 -10.05 6.17 -11.58
CA ALA A 237 -9.67 6.86 -10.36
C ALA A 237 -8.76 8.07 -10.65
N LEU A 238 -7.71 7.90 -11.45
CA LEU A 238 -6.81 9.00 -11.84
C LEU A 238 -7.52 10.05 -12.69
N CYS A 239 -8.42 9.67 -13.60
CA CYS A 239 -9.22 10.61 -14.37
C CYS A 239 -10.10 11.50 -13.47
N LEU A 240 -10.77 10.93 -12.47
CA LEU A 240 -11.56 11.70 -11.50
C LEU A 240 -10.71 12.67 -10.69
N TRP A 241 -9.45 12.31 -10.42
CA TRP A 241 -8.50 13.18 -9.71
C TRP A 241 -7.92 14.30 -10.59
N ILE A 242 -7.57 13.98 -11.85
CA ILE A 242 -6.83 14.88 -12.75
C ILE A 242 -7.76 15.81 -13.54
N ALA A 243 -8.93 15.35 -13.97
CA ALA A 243 -9.81 16.11 -14.85
C ALA A 243 -10.22 17.49 -14.31
N PRO A 244 -10.54 17.68 -13.00
CA PRO A 244 -10.81 19.01 -12.46
C PRO A 244 -9.61 19.95 -12.55
N GLN A 245 -8.40 19.42 -12.32
CA GLN A 245 -7.15 20.20 -12.34
C GLN A 245 -6.82 20.71 -13.73
N LEU A 246 -7.08 19.91 -14.77
CA LEU A 246 -6.93 20.31 -16.18
C LEU A 246 -7.91 21.43 -16.57
N LYS A 247 -9.07 21.49 -15.91
CA LYS A 247 -10.06 22.56 -16.09
C LYS A 247 -9.77 23.81 -15.24
N GLY A 248 -8.68 23.80 -14.47
CA GLY A 248 -8.28 24.92 -13.62
C GLY A 248 -8.93 24.95 -12.24
N TYR A 249 -9.71 23.93 -11.88
CA TYR A 249 -10.38 23.83 -10.58
C TYR A 249 -9.69 22.81 -9.66
N GLN A 250 -9.83 22.99 -8.35
CA GLN A 250 -9.41 21.98 -7.39
C GLN A 250 -10.44 20.83 -7.35
N PRO A 251 -10.01 19.56 -7.35
CA PRO A 251 -10.93 18.43 -7.24
C PRO A 251 -11.61 18.46 -5.87
N ALA A 252 -12.94 18.34 -5.86
CA ALA A 252 -13.71 18.35 -4.62
C ALA A 252 -13.40 17.12 -3.75
N VAL A 253 -13.41 17.28 -2.43
CA VAL A 253 -13.15 16.19 -1.48
C VAL A 253 -14.02 14.95 -1.72
N PRO A 254 -15.35 15.05 -1.95
CA PRO A 254 -16.16 13.87 -2.25
C PRO A 254 -15.72 13.13 -3.52
N LEU A 255 -15.29 13.86 -4.56
CA LEU A 255 -14.78 13.27 -5.79
C LEU A 255 -13.45 12.55 -5.58
N LEU A 256 -12.56 13.14 -4.78
CA LEU A 256 -11.29 12.50 -4.36
C LEU A 256 -11.54 11.25 -3.52
N SER A 257 -12.55 11.25 -2.64
CA SER A 257 -12.95 10.06 -1.87
C SER A 257 -13.43 8.93 -2.79
N VAL A 258 -14.27 9.24 -3.79
CA VAL A 258 -14.71 8.25 -4.79
C VAL A 258 -13.52 7.74 -5.61
N SER A 259 -12.63 8.63 -6.04
CA SER A 259 -11.39 8.27 -6.73
C SER A 259 -10.54 7.31 -5.89
N PHE A 260 -10.36 7.60 -4.59
CA PHE A 260 -9.61 6.73 -3.69
C PHE A 260 -10.26 5.36 -3.49
N ILE A 261 -11.59 5.29 -3.36
CA ILE A 261 -12.33 4.01 -3.28
C ILE A 261 -12.15 3.18 -4.55
N LEU A 262 -12.23 3.79 -5.73
CA LEU A 262 -11.99 3.10 -7.00
C LEU A 262 -10.55 2.59 -7.11
N LEU A 263 -9.57 3.39 -6.64
CA LEU A 263 -8.18 2.99 -6.58
C LEU A 263 -8.01 1.77 -5.67
N LEU A 264 -8.60 1.79 -4.47
CA LEU A 264 -8.56 0.66 -3.54
C LEU A 264 -9.18 -0.60 -4.18
N ALA A 265 -10.32 -0.47 -4.87
CA ALA A 265 -10.95 -1.60 -5.55
C ALA A 265 -10.03 -2.21 -6.64
N GLY A 266 -9.38 -1.37 -7.45
CA GLY A 266 -8.41 -1.81 -8.47
C GLY A 266 -7.20 -2.51 -7.85
N GLU A 267 -6.63 -1.95 -6.78
CA GLU A 267 -5.50 -2.54 -6.06
C GLU A 267 -5.87 -3.85 -5.36
N LEU A 268 -7.08 -3.96 -4.82
CA LEU A 268 -7.60 -5.22 -4.27
C LEU A 268 -7.74 -6.30 -5.35
N ILE A 269 -8.20 -5.97 -6.57
CA ILE A 269 -8.19 -6.95 -7.68
C ILE A 269 -6.77 -7.44 -7.97
N GLY A 270 -5.80 -6.53 -8.03
CA GLY A 270 -4.40 -6.86 -8.24
C GLY A 270 -3.84 -7.79 -7.15
N ARG A 271 -4.16 -7.50 -5.88
CA ARG A 271 -3.78 -8.36 -4.75
C ARG A 271 -4.49 -9.71 -4.75
N GLY A 272 -5.76 -9.75 -5.15
CA GLY A 272 -6.52 -10.99 -5.29
C GLY A 272 -5.90 -11.92 -6.32
N VAL A 273 -5.45 -11.37 -7.46
CA VAL A 273 -4.70 -12.14 -8.46
C VAL A 273 -3.34 -12.56 -7.92
N PHE A 274 -2.61 -11.66 -7.25
CA PHE A 274 -1.32 -12.00 -6.64
C PHE A 274 -1.43 -13.22 -5.70
N TYR A 275 -2.42 -13.25 -4.81
CA TYR A 275 -2.63 -14.40 -3.93
C TYR A 275 -3.16 -15.64 -4.66
N GLY A 276 -4.01 -15.45 -5.68
CA GLY A 276 -4.50 -16.54 -6.53
C GLY A 276 -3.40 -17.22 -7.34
N LEU A 277 -2.28 -16.55 -7.59
CA LEU A 277 -1.11 -17.10 -8.28
C LEU A 277 -0.22 -17.97 -7.37
N HIS A 278 -0.62 -18.25 -6.12
CA HIS A 278 0.14 -19.16 -5.26
C HIS A 278 0.27 -20.55 -5.90
N MET A 279 1.50 -20.97 -6.15
CA MET A 279 1.84 -22.32 -6.56
C MET A 279 3.19 -22.71 -5.99
N THR A 280 3.23 -23.86 -5.32
CA THR A 280 4.47 -24.41 -4.76
C THR A 280 5.12 -25.35 -5.77
N VAL A 281 6.42 -25.17 -6.01
CA VAL A 281 7.26 -26.12 -6.74
C VAL A 281 8.16 -26.86 -5.74
N GLY A 282 8.36 -28.16 -5.97
CA GLY A 282 9.12 -29.00 -5.05
C GLY A 282 8.28 -29.61 -3.92
N MET A 283 7.69 -30.76 -4.21
CA MET A 283 7.49 -31.92 -3.34
C MET A 283 6.81 -33.01 -4.18
N ALA A 284 7.63 -33.82 -4.84
CA ALA A 284 7.26 -35.14 -5.28
C ALA A 284 8.30 -36.12 -4.73
N VAL A 285 8.13 -36.51 -3.47
CA VAL A 285 8.47 -37.87 -3.04
C VAL A 285 7.35 -38.31 -2.09
N ALA A 286 6.21 -38.70 -2.68
CA ALA A 286 5.46 -39.78 -2.07
C ALA A 286 6.23 -41.05 -2.44
N SER A 287 7.06 -41.53 -1.51
CA SER A 287 7.51 -42.92 -1.48
C SER A 287 6.71 -43.64 -0.41
#